data_AF-A0A5C4N4Q8-F1
#
_entry.id   AF-A0A5C4N4Q8-F1
#
_cell.length_a   1.000
_cell.length_b   1.000
_cell.length_c   1.000
_cell.angle_alpha   90.00
_cell.angle_beta   90.00
_cell.angle_gamma   90.00
#
_symmetry.space_group_name_H-M   'P 1'
#
loop_
_entity.id
_entity.type
_entity.pdbx_description
1 polymer ?
#
loop_
_entity_poly.entity_id
_entity_poly.type
_entity_poly.pdbx_seq_one_letter_code
_entity_poly.pdbx_strand_id
1 'polypeptide(L)'
;MVSSLHVARWTLGGAFAVIAGLAASAEPLAPMDPHLRSAAFMSESLLPLHLDVSAMPTVEPAQRPRARALASIPVEITVQTGAERRPEPRPVFTAEARWDDRSQGEAWSESAMAAIEEAPRDLRDIVPADIDAWCPGYERNPPHLRAAFWVGTVSALARYESNFNPQAQGGGGAWHGLLQISPATARHYGCDATSASELHDGEANLECAIRIMSRTVARDGVVAAGDRGIAADWGPMSNDKLQGQIRDWVQGQSYCEVQTAVMASLIPPVRPTAPDAFEVALLD
;
A
#
# COMPACT_ATOMS: atom_id res chain seq x y z
N MET A 1 30.12 50.76 32.21
CA MET A 1 30.24 50.07 30.90
C MET A 1 29.44 48.78 31.02
N VAL A 2 28.21 48.78 30.51
CA VAL A 2 27.28 47.63 30.60
C VAL A 2 27.02 47.17 29.18
N SER A 3 27.45 45.95 28.86
CA SER A 3 27.26 45.32 27.56
C SER A 3 25.83 44.79 27.42
N SER A 4 25.14 45.24 26.38
CA SER A 4 23.79 44.79 26.03
C SER A 4 23.84 43.51 25.19
N LEU A 5 23.15 42.48 25.70
CA LEU A 5 22.85 41.22 25.03
C LEU A 5 21.92 41.45 23.83
N HIS A 6 22.30 40.92 22.67
CA HIS A 6 21.45 40.88 21.48
C HIS A 6 20.62 39.59 21.48
N VAL A 7 19.31 39.74 21.59
CA VAL A 7 18.32 38.66 21.40
C VAL A 7 17.95 38.60 19.92
N ALA A 8 18.27 37.48 19.26
CA ALA A 8 17.89 37.22 17.88
C ALA A 8 16.41 36.78 17.81
N ARG A 9 15.56 37.65 17.24
CA ARG A 9 14.17 37.35 16.87
C ARG A 9 14.16 36.51 15.60
N TRP A 10 13.61 35.30 15.68
CA TRP A 10 13.25 34.49 14.53
C TRP A 10 11.86 34.93 14.03
N THR A 11 11.78 35.46 12.83
CA THR A 11 10.51 35.82 12.16
C THR A 11 9.96 34.62 11.41
N LEU A 12 8.78 34.16 11.83
CA LEU A 12 7.89 33.24 11.13
C LEU A 12 7.45 33.86 9.80
N GLY A 13 7.80 33.23 8.68
CA GLY A 13 7.29 33.55 7.35
C GLY A 13 5.98 32.82 7.09
N GLY A 14 4.85 33.46 7.41
CA GLY A 14 3.53 33.05 6.95
C GLY A 14 3.29 33.58 5.53
N ALA A 15 3.16 32.69 4.55
CA ALA A 15 2.74 33.05 3.21
C ALA A 15 1.20 33.13 3.15
N PHE A 16 0.68 34.35 3.12
CA PHE A 16 -0.71 34.64 2.74
C PHE A 16 -0.83 34.54 1.22
N ALA A 17 -1.58 33.56 0.71
CA ALA A 17 -1.98 33.52 -0.69
C ALA A 17 -3.19 34.45 -0.90
N VAL A 18 -2.99 35.49 -1.71
CA VAL A 18 -4.03 36.42 -2.18
C VAL A 18 -4.82 35.72 -3.30
N ILE A 19 -6.09 35.40 -3.06
CA ILE A 19 -7.00 34.95 -4.11
C ILE A 19 -7.56 36.20 -4.81
N ALA A 20 -7.03 36.52 -5.99
CA ALA A 20 -7.65 37.47 -6.92
C ALA A 20 -8.76 36.73 -7.67
N GLY A 21 -10.01 37.16 -7.46
CA GLY A 21 -11.18 36.63 -8.15
C GLY A 21 -11.18 36.99 -9.64
N LEU A 22 -11.06 35.98 -10.49
CA LEU A 22 -11.43 36.05 -11.90
C LEU A 22 -12.90 35.63 -12.02
N ALA A 23 -13.76 36.61 -12.32
CA ALA A 23 -15.14 36.36 -12.71
C ALA A 23 -15.15 35.70 -14.09
N ALA A 24 -15.41 34.39 -14.14
CA ALA A 24 -15.74 33.69 -15.36
C ALA A 24 -17.24 33.93 -15.66
N SER A 25 -17.51 34.55 -16.80
CA SER A 25 -18.83 34.64 -17.40
C SER A 25 -19.33 33.23 -17.76
N ALA A 26 -20.37 32.77 -17.09
CA ALA A 26 -21.10 31.57 -17.45
C ALA A 26 -21.96 31.84 -18.70
N GLU A 27 -21.60 31.22 -19.82
CA GLU A 27 -22.50 31.12 -20.97
C GLU A 27 -23.63 30.12 -20.63
N PRO A 28 -24.90 30.42 -20.99
CA PRO A 28 -26.01 29.53 -20.74
C PRO A 28 -25.95 28.32 -21.69
N LEU A 29 -26.00 27.12 -21.11
CA LEU A 29 -26.16 25.86 -21.82
C LEU A 29 -27.41 25.91 -22.71
N ALA A 30 -27.23 25.67 -24.00
CA ALA A 30 -28.32 25.52 -24.95
C ALA A 30 -29.24 24.34 -24.56
N PRO A 31 -30.57 24.44 -24.78
CA PRO A 31 -31.49 23.35 -24.49
C PRO A 31 -31.24 22.16 -25.43
N MET A 32 -31.20 20.95 -24.87
CA MET A 32 -31.16 19.71 -25.64
C MET A 32 -32.46 19.51 -26.43
N ASP A 33 -32.33 19.27 -27.73
CA ASP A 33 -33.40 18.99 -28.67
C ASP A 33 -33.91 17.53 -28.50
N PRO A 34 -35.21 17.29 -28.22
CA PRO A 34 -35.74 15.95 -27.95
C PRO A 34 -36.05 15.13 -29.23
N HIS A 35 -35.63 15.58 -30.42
CA HIS A 35 -35.96 14.93 -31.69
C HIS A 35 -34.74 14.44 -32.47
N LEU A 36 -34.04 13.43 -31.94
CA LEU A 36 -33.24 12.50 -32.75
C LEU A 36 -33.67 11.06 -32.44
N ARG A 37 -34.94 10.78 -32.73
CA ARG A 37 -35.41 9.43 -33.02
C ARG A 37 -35.22 9.17 -34.52
N SER A 38 -34.78 7.96 -34.84
CA SER A 38 -34.78 7.32 -36.15
C SER A 38 -33.57 7.59 -37.05
N ALA A 39 -32.58 6.72 -36.93
CA ALA A 39 -31.89 6.17 -38.10
C ALA A 39 -32.10 4.65 -38.09
N ALA A 40 -32.63 4.17 -39.21
CA ALA A 40 -33.10 2.82 -39.43
C ALA A 40 -31.99 1.78 -39.25
N PHE A 41 -32.29 0.72 -38.49
CA PHE A 41 -31.66 -0.59 -38.67
C PHE A 41 -32.71 -1.55 -39.20
N MET A 42 -32.25 -2.32 -40.17
CA MET A 42 -33.03 -3.13 -41.10
C MET A 42 -33.96 -4.12 -40.40
N SER A 43 -35.14 -4.26 -40.99
CA SER A 43 -36.13 -5.30 -40.73
C SER A 43 -35.59 -6.68 -41.10
N GLU A 44 -35.15 -7.45 -40.11
CA GLU A 44 -35.15 -8.91 -40.21
C GLU A 44 -36.46 -9.46 -39.63
N SER A 45 -37.13 -10.27 -40.45
CA SER A 45 -38.41 -10.91 -40.18
C SER A 45 -38.39 -11.74 -38.90
N LEU A 46 -39.02 -11.23 -37.84
CA LEU A 46 -39.30 -12.00 -36.63
C LEU A 46 -40.62 -12.76 -36.81
N LEU A 47 -40.53 -14.07 -37.05
CA LEU A 47 -41.64 -15.00 -36.85
C LEU A 47 -42.13 -14.89 -35.39
N PRO A 48 -43.45 -14.93 -35.12
CA PRO A 48 -43.94 -14.95 -33.77
C PRO A 48 -43.62 -16.32 -33.17
N LEU A 49 -42.63 -16.40 -32.28
CA LEU A 49 -42.43 -17.56 -31.43
C LEU A 49 -43.67 -17.69 -30.53
N HIS A 50 -44.62 -18.53 -30.92
CA HIS A 50 -45.64 -19.02 -30.00
C HIS A 50 -44.93 -20.02 -29.09
N LEU A 51 -44.62 -19.62 -27.85
CA LEU A 51 -44.25 -20.59 -26.82
C LEU A 51 -45.50 -21.39 -26.48
N ASP A 52 -45.56 -22.62 -26.98
CA ASP A 52 -46.52 -23.60 -26.51
C ASP A 52 -46.11 -24.04 -25.09
N VAL A 53 -46.69 -23.38 -24.08
CA VAL A 53 -46.44 -23.64 -22.65
C VAL A 53 -46.91 -25.03 -22.24
N SER A 54 -47.66 -25.75 -23.09
CA SER A 54 -48.21 -27.06 -22.75
C SER A 54 -47.18 -28.20 -22.75
N ALA A 55 -45.92 -27.95 -23.15
CA ALA A 55 -44.86 -28.95 -23.18
C ALA A 55 -43.60 -28.54 -22.38
N MET A 56 -43.73 -27.69 -21.35
CA MET A 56 -42.63 -27.52 -20.39
C MET A 56 -42.52 -28.83 -19.57
N PRO A 57 -41.40 -29.58 -19.66
CA PRO A 57 -41.21 -30.73 -18.78
C PRO A 57 -41.22 -30.20 -17.35
N THR A 58 -42.04 -30.80 -16.49
CA THR A 58 -41.96 -30.58 -15.05
C THR A 58 -40.51 -30.82 -14.64
N VAL A 59 -39.78 -29.76 -14.27
CA VAL A 59 -38.42 -29.90 -13.75
C VAL A 59 -38.57 -30.60 -12.41
N GLU A 60 -38.40 -31.92 -12.44
CA GLU A 60 -38.29 -32.72 -11.24
C GLU A 60 -37.15 -32.11 -10.42
N PRO A 61 -37.37 -31.80 -9.12
CA PRO A 61 -36.34 -31.17 -8.32
C PRO A 61 -35.11 -32.07 -8.39
N ALA A 62 -34.02 -31.53 -8.95
CA ALA A 62 -32.78 -32.28 -9.10
C ALA A 62 -32.50 -32.96 -7.76
N GLN A 63 -32.54 -34.30 -7.75
CA GLN A 63 -32.18 -35.06 -6.57
C GLN A 63 -30.77 -34.59 -6.23
N ARG A 64 -30.62 -33.86 -5.12
CA ARG A 64 -29.29 -33.53 -4.60
C ARG A 64 -28.54 -34.84 -4.60
N PRO A 65 -27.34 -34.92 -5.22
CA PRO A 65 -26.54 -36.13 -5.10
C PRO A 65 -26.50 -36.42 -3.62
N ARG A 66 -27.12 -37.54 -3.20
CA ARG A 66 -26.98 -38.03 -1.83
C ARG A 66 -25.48 -38.04 -1.66
N ALA A 67 -24.97 -37.22 -0.74
CA ALA A 67 -23.54 -37.20 -0.43
C ALA A 67 -23.17 -38.67 -0.35
N ARG A 68 -22.40 -39.14 -1.33
CA ARG A 68 -21.86 -40.50 -1.29
C ARG A 68 -21.25 -40.52 0.08
N ALA A 69 -21.79 -41.32 1.00
CA ALA A 69 -21.28 -41.35 2.36
C ALA A 69 -19.80 -41.53 2.15
N LEU A 70 -19.04 -40.45 2.38
CA LEU A 70 -17.61 -40.50 2.27
C LEU A 70 -17.36 -41.50 3.36
N ALA A 71 -17.04 -42.74 2.96
CA ALA A 71 -16.36 -43.64 3.86
C ALA A 71 -15.30 -42.72 4.44
N SER A 72 -15.45 -42.40 5.71
CA SER A 72 -14.53 -41.54 6.41
C SER A 72 -13.25 -42.32 6.36
N ILE A 73 -12.47 -42.11 5.28
CA ILE A 73 -11.16 -42.70 5.12
C ILE A 73 -10.48 -42.15 6.36
N PRO A 74 -10.15 -43.01 7.35
CA PRO A 74 -9.41 -42.54 8.49
C PRO A 74 -8.08 -42.12 7.88
N VAL A 75 -7.92 -40.82 7.66
CA VAL A 75 -6.61 -40.25 7.41
C VAL A 75 -5.93 -40.41 8.77
N GLU A 76 -5.19 -41.49 8.93
CA GLU A 76 -4.17 -41.54 9.97
C GLU A 76 -3.21 -40.40 9.65
N ILE A 77 -3.43 -39.26 10.30
CA ILE A 77 -2.43 -38.21 10.37
C ILE A 77 -1.34 -38.80 11.26
N THR A 78 -0.37 -39.47 10.65
CA THR A 78 0.87 -39.82 11.34
C THR A 78 1.57 -38.50 11.64
N VAL A 79 1.26 -37.92 12.81
CA VAL A 79 2.04 -36.81 13.35
C VAL A 79 3.43 -37.40 13.57
N GLN A 80 4.38 -37.00 12.73
CA GLN A 80 5.80 -37.33 12.91
C GLN A 80 6.28 -36.63 14.18
N THR A 81 5.98 -37.22 15.34
CA THR A 81 6.53 -36.82 16.63
C THR A 81 7.96 -37.34 16.66
N GLY A 82 8.94 -36.45 16.65
CA GLY A 82 10.36 -36.82 16.56
C GLY A 82 11.15 -36.16 15.43
N ALA A 83 10.59 -35.16 14.74
CA ALA A 83 11.44 -34.24 13.97
C ALA A 83 12.43 -33.58 14.95
N GLU A 84 13.67 -34.07 14.94
CA GLU A 84 14.73 -33.71 15.89
C GLU A 84 15.07 -32.20 15.85
N ARG A 85 14.73 -31.53 14.74
CA ARG A 85 14.76 -30.07 14.61
C ARG A 85 13.39 -29.53 14.17
N ARG A 86 12.78 -28.73 15.04
CA ARG A 86 11.69 -27.83 14.67
C ARG A 86 12.24 -26.82 13.63
N PRO A 87 11.54 -26.56 12.52
CA PRO A 87 11.91 -25.45 11.64
C PRO A 87 11.97 -24.17 12.45
N GLU A 88 13.10 -23.47 12.43
CA GLU A 88 13.15 -22.14 13.01
C GLU A 88 12.18 -21.24 12.24
N PRO A 89 11.35 -20.44 12.94
CA PRO A 89 10.56 -19.41 12.29
C PRO A 89 11.50 -18.56 11.44
N ARG A 90 11.23 -18.46 10.13
CA ARG A 90 11.96 -17.52 9.30
C ARG A 90 11.64 -16.11 9.84
N PRO A 91 12.64 -15.25 10.05
CA PRO A 91 12.36 -13.88 10.42
C PRO A 91 11.42 -13.26 9.37
N VAL A 92 10.42 -12.52 9.86
CA VAL A 92 9.56 -11.74 8.98
C VAL A 92 10.45 -10.74 8.27
N PHE A 93 10.32 -10.64 6.95
CA PHE A 93 11.07 -9.64 6.20
C PHE A 93 10.54 -8.25 6.59
N THR A 94 11.36 -7.46 7.27
CA THR A 94 11.10 -6.06 7.60
C THR A 94 11.90 -5.17 6.66
N ALA A 95 11.28 -4.09 6.21
CA ALA A 95 11.93 -3.11 5.36
C ALA A 95 12.98 -2.33 6.17
N GLU A 96 14.15 -2.07 5.59
CA GLU A 96 15.07 -1.07 6.14
C GLU A 96 14.36 0.29 6.15
N ALA A 97 14.17 0.83 7.35
CA ALA A 97 13.39 2.03 7.57
C ALA A 97 14.22 3.07 8.35
N ARG A 98 14.00 4.34 8.06
CA ARG A 98 14.80 5.43 8.63
C ARG A 98 14.62 5.60 10.14
N TRP A 99 13.61 4.95 10.71
CA TRP A 99 13.30 4.94 12.13
C TRP A 99 13.78 3.67 12.86
N ASP A 100 14.58 2.80 12.22
CA ASP A 100 14.98 1.51 12.82
C ASP A 100 15.75 1.63 14.13
N ASP A 101 16.36 2.80 14.40
CA ASP A 101 17.04 3.09 15.67
C ASP A 101 16.08 3.59 16.78
N ARG A 102 14.77 3.67 16.49
CA ARG A 102 13.74 4.03 17.46
C ARG A 102 13.23 2.77 18.16
N SER A 103 12.89 2.89 19.44
CA SER A 103 12.37 1.76 20.22
C SER A 103 11.07 1.16 19.67
N GLN A 104 10.30 1.93 18.89
CA GLN A 104 9.06 1.49 18.24
C GLN A 104 9.24 1.25 16.73
N GLY A 105 10.47 1.37 16.20
CA GLY A 105 10.72 1.33 14.75
C GLY A 105 10.31 0.02 14.10
N GLU A 106 10.56 -1.11 14.75
CA GLU A 106 10.15 -2.44 14.26
C GLU A 106 8.62 -2.54 14.13
N ALA A 107 7.87 -2.17 15.17
CA ALA A 107 6.41 -2.17 15.17
C ALA A 107 5.84 -1.24 14.09
N TRP A 108 6.46 -0.07 13.88
CA TRP A 108 6.09 0.85 12.80
C TRP A 108 6.32 0.25 11.41
N SER A 109 7.44 -0.44 11.20
CA SER A 109 7.71 -1.13 9.94
C SER A 109 6.72 -2.27 9.69
N GLU A 110 6.38 -3.06 10.72
CA GLU A 110 5.39 -4.14 10.62
C GLU A 110 3.99 -3.62 10.32
N SER A 111 3.51 -2.62 11.07
CA SER A 111 2.21 -1.96 10.83
C SER A 111 2.16 -1.32 9.44
N ALA A 112 3.24 -0.64 9.01
CA ALA A 112 3.31 -0.06 7.67
C ALA A 112 3.27 -1.13 6.56
N MET A 113 3.96 -2.26 6.74
CA MET A 113 3.88 -3.38 5.78
C MET A 113 2.45 -3.92 5.69
N ALA A 114 1.80 -4.17 6.83
CA ALA A 114 0.42 -4.64 6.88
C ALA A 114 -0.56 -3.66 6.22
N ALA A 115 -0.43 -2.36 6.52
CA ALA A 115 -1.25 -1.31 5.96
C ALA A 115 -1.14 -1.21 4.42
N ILE A 116 0.03 -1.52 3.84
CA ILE A 116 0.20 -1.57 2.38
C ILE A 116 -0.63 -2.70 1.78
N GLU A 117 -0.67 -3.87 2.44
CA GLU A 117 -1.45 -5.02 1.94
C GLU A 117 -2.96 -4.79 2.06
N GLU A 118 -3.39 -4.05 3.09
CA GLU A 118 -4.80 -3.75 3.36
C GLU A 118 -5.30 -2.47 2.66
N ALA A 119 -4.39 -1.72 2.03
CA ALA A 119 -4.71 -0.45 1.41
C ALA A 119 -5.80 -0.60 0.34
N PRO A 120 -6.71 0.40 0.18
CA PRO A 120 -7.76 0.37 -0.85
C PRO A 120 -7.24 0.24 -2.29
N ARG A 121 -5.99 0.62 -2.51
CA ARG A 121 -5.23 0.42 -3.75
C ARG A 121 -3.89 -0.18 -3.35
N ASP A 122 -3.59 -1.36 -3.86
CA ASP A 122 -2.33 -2.01 -3.51
C ASP A 122 -1.17 -1.22 -4.13
N LEU A 123 -0.40 -0.56 -3.28
CA LEU A 123 0.76 0.24 -3.69
C LEU A 123 1.83 -0.61 -4.39
N ARG A 124 1.85 -1.93 -4.17
CA ARG A 124 2.82 -2.86 -4.79
C ARG A 124 2.51 -3.13 -6.26
N ASP A 125 1.27 -2.91 -6.68
CA ASP A 125 0.82 -3.16 -8.06
C ASP A 125 0.96 -1.92 -8.96
N ILE A 126 1.26 -0.76 -8.37
CA ILE A 126 1.43 0.50 -9.10
C ILE A 126 2.90 0.66 -9.46
N VAL A 127 3.17 0.96 -10.73
CA VAL A 127 4.51 1.36 -11.20
C VAL A 127 4.45 2.86 -11.53
N PRO A 128 4.90 3.75 -10.63
CA PRO A 128 4.89 5.18 -10.86
C PRO A 128 5.76 5.59 -12.06
N ALA A 129 5.35 6.62 -12.81
CA ALA A 129 6.07 7.10 -13.98
C ALA A 129 7.48 7.66 -13.67
N ASP A 130 7.69 8.11 -12.43
CA ASP A 130 8.96 8.63 -11.91
C ASP A 130 9.75 7.57 -11.12
N ILE A 131 9.34 6.29 -11.16
CA ILE A 131 9.92 5.26 -10.28
C ILE A 131 11.41 5.03 -10.52
N ASP A 132 11.91 5.16 -11.74
CA ASP A 132 13.34 4.99 -12.03
C ASP A 132 14.22 6.03 -11.31
N ALA A 133 13.68 7.23 -11.08
CA ALA A 133 14.39 8.25 -10.30
C ALA A 133 14.39 7.93 -8.80
N TRP A 134 13.37 7.23 -8.31
CA TRP A 134 13.20 6.88 -6.91
C TRP A 134 13.86 5.55 -6.53
N CYS A 135 13.72 4.52 -7.36
CA CYS A 135 14.03 3.15 -7.04
C CYS A 135 14.20 2.29 -8.33
N PRO A 136 15.38 2.27 -8.98
CA PRO A 136 15.61 1.59 -10.26
C PRO A 136 15.32 0.09 -10.30
N GLY A 137 15.34 -0.59 -9.14
CA GLY A 137 15.00 -2.00 -9.00
C GLY A 137 13.50 -2.27 -8.90
N TYR A 138 12.67 -1.26 -8.61
CA TYR A 138 11.29 -1.42 -8.16
C TYR A 138 10.42 -2.28 -9.10
N GLU A 139 10.43 -1.98 -10.40
CA GLU A 139 9.60 -2.67 -11.38
C GLU A 139 9.93 -4.17 -11.46
N ARG A 140 11.19 -4.55 -11.25
CA ARG A 140 11.64 -5.95 -11.30
C ARG A 140 11.54 -6.67 -9.96
N ASN A 141 11.36 -5.91 -8.89
CA ASN A 141 11.39 -6.46 -7.55
C ASN A 141 10.04 -7.12 -7.18
N PRO A 142 10.06 -8.22 -6.42
CA PRO A 142 8.86 -8.90 -5.94
C PRO A 142 8.03 -8.02 -4.98
N PRO A 143 6.74 -8.36 -4.74
CA PRO A 143 5.83 -7.52 -3.96
C PRO A 143 6.33 -7.10 -2.57
N HIS A 144 7.06 -7.96 -1.85
CA HIS A 144 7.60 -7.62 -0.53
C HIS A 144 8.68 -6.53 -0.58
N LEU A 145 9.53 -6.51 -1.62
CA LEU A 145 10.52 -5.44 -1.81
C LEU A 145 9.87 -4.14 -2.32
N ARG A 146 8.80 -4.25 -3.11
CA ARG A 146 7.98 -3.09 -3.49
C ARG A 146 7.28 -2.48 -2.28
N ALA A 147 6.80 -3.30 -1.34
CA ALA A 147 6.28 -2.82 -0.07
C ALA A 147 7.38 -2.13 0.76
N ALA A 148 8.58 -2.73 0.81
CA ALA A 148 9.71 -2.13 1.52
C ALA A 148 10.08 -0.74 1.00
N PHE A 149 10.02 -0.51 -0.31
CA PHE A 149 10.19 0.82 -0.88
C PHE A 149 9.20 1.84 -0.32
N TRP A 150 7.92 1.47 -0.19
CA TRP A 150 6.90 2.38 0.33
C TRP A 150 7.08 2.63 1.83
N VAL A 151 7.41 1.60 2.63
CA VAL A 151 7.76 1.77 4.05
C VAL A 151 8.98 2.68 4.21
N GLY A 152 10.01 2.44 3.41
CA GLY A 152 11.19 3.29 3.32
C GLY A 152 10.86 4.75 3.05
N THR A 153 10.02 4.99 2.05
CA THR A 153 9.58 6.34 1.66
C THR A 153 8.83 7.03 2.80
N VAL A 154 7.87 6.34 3.44
CA VAL A 154 7.13 6.88 4.59
C VAL A 154 8.04 7.16 5.78
N SER A 155 9.00 6.27 6.05
CA SER A 155 9.96 6.46 7.14
C SER A 155 10.88 7.66 6.88
N ALA A 156 11.35 7.83 5.64
CA ALA A 156 12.14 8.99 5.26
C ALA A 156 11.34 10.29 5.36
N LEU A 157 10.05 10.26 5.00
CA LEU A 157 9.14 11.39 5.14
C LEU A 157 8.88 11.76 6.62
N ALA A 158 8.64 10.77 7.48
CA ALA A 158 8.42 10.96 8.92
C ALA A 158 9.56 11.74 9.61
N ARG A 159 10.79 11.60 9.10
CA ARG A 159 11.94 12.39 9.57
C ARG A 159 11.71 13.89 9.43
N TYR A 160 11.13 14.32 8.31
CA TYR A 160 10.93 15.74 7.98
C TYR A 160 9.61 16.29 8.52
N GLU A 161 8.60 15.43 8.69
CA GLU A 161 7.31 15.81 9.26
C GLU A 161 7.35 15.98 10.78
N SER A 162 7.94 15.02 11.49
CA SER A 162 7.90 14.98 12.96
C SER A 162 9.24 14.69 13.62
N ASN A 163 10.29 14.39 12.84
CA ASN A 163 11.53 13.82 13.35
C ASN A 163 11.29 12.55 14.19
N PHE A 164 10.41 11.68 13.69
CA PHE A 164 10.02 10.41 14.33
C PHE A 164 9.33 10.57 15.69
N ASN A 165 8.68 11.70 15.94
CA ASN A 165 7.97 11.94 17.18
C ASN A 165 6.46 11.66 17.00
N PRO A 166 5.92 10.55 17.53
CA PRO A 166 4.50 10.24 17.43
C PRO A 166 3.61 11.20 18.24
N GLN A 167 4.18 11.98 19.16
CA GLN A 167 3.45 13.00 19.93
C GLN A 167 3.56 14.42 19.33
N ALA A 168 4.14 14.54 18.12
CA ALA A 168 4.31 15.83 17.46
C ALA A 168 2.97 16.48 17.12
N GLN A 169 2.92 17.80 17.32
CA GLN A 169 1.78 18.64 16.98
C GLN A 169 2.22 19.79 16.08
N GLY A 170 1.61 19.88 14.90
CA GLY A 170 1.90 20.88 13.89
C GLY A 170 0.87 21.98 13.86
N GLY A 171 1.29 23.16 13.37
CA GLY A 171 0.41 24.28 13.02
C GLY A 171 -0.62 24.67 14.08
N GLY A 172 -0.19 24.72 15.34
CA GLY A 172 -1.05 25.09 16.47
C GLY A 172 -1.95 23.95 16.99
N GLY A 173 -1.63 22.69 16.67
CA GLY A 173 -2.38 21.51 17.12
C GLY A 173 -3.42 21.01 16.12
N ALA A 174 -3.29 21.38 14.84
CA ALA A 174 -4.19 20.92 13.78
C ALA A 174 -3.72 19.62 13.11
N TRP A 175 -2.43 19.29 13.22
CA TRP A 175 -1.80 18.12 12.63
C TRP A 175 -1.06 17.31 13.70
N HIS A 176 -1.11 15.98 13.60
CA HIS A 176 -0.70 15.08 14.68
C HIS A 176 0.16 13.92 14.17
N GLY A 177 1.07 13.48 15.04
CA GLY A 177 1.78 12.22 14.88
C GLY A 177 2.94 12.25 13.89
N LEU A 178 3.38 11.05 13.51
CA LEU A 178 4.58 10.83 12.71
C LEU A 178 4.55 11.56 11.36
N LEU A 179 3.38 11.54 10.70
CA LEU A 179 3.14 12.06 9.36
C LEU A 179 2.25 13.32 9.37
N GLN A 180 2.08 13.95 10.54
CA GLN A 180 1.38 15.23 10.68
C GLN A 180 0.01 15.24 9.97
N ILE A 181 -0.86 14.30 10.35
CA ILE A 181 -2.20 14.14 9.75
C ILE A 181 -3.22 14.90 10.59
N SER A 182 -4.19 15.56 9.94
CA SER A 182 -5.30 16.21 10.65
C SER A 182 -6.47 15.24 10.86
N PRO A 183 -7.27 15.38 11.95
CA PRO A 183 -8.48 14.59 12.14
C PRO A 183 -9.48 14.74 10.99
N ALA A 184 -9.54 15.92 10.37
CA ALA A 184 -10.42 16.17 9.22
C ALA A 184 -9.96 15.40 7.97
N THR A 185 -8.66 15.41 7.68
CA THR A 185 -8.05 14.63 6.59
C THR A 185 -8.28 13.14 6.82
N ALA A 186 -8.01 12.65 8.02
CA ALA A 186 -8.19 11.24 8.35
C ALA A 186 -9.63 10.77 8.12
N ARG A 187 -10.63 11.55 8.54
CA ARG A 187 -12.04 11.28 8.24
C ARG A 187 -12.37 11.34 6.75
N HIS A 188 -11.84 12.33 6.02
CA HIS A 188 -12.04 12.46 4.58
C HIS A 188 -11.55 11.22 3.82
N TYR A 189 -10.38 10.70 4.22
CA TYR A 189 -9.82 9.48 3.67
C TYR A 189 -10.43 8.21 4.29
N GLY A 190 -11.28 8.33 5.32
CA GLY A 190 -11.93 7.21 6.00
C GLY A 190 -10.92 6.29 6.67
N CYS A 191 -9.93 6.86 7.36
CA CYS A 191 -9.03 6.16 8.27
C CYS A 191 -9.78 5.76 9.55
N ASP A 192 -9.24 4.80 10.29
CA ASP A 192 -9.80 4.37 11.58
C ASP A 192 -9.45 5.36 12.71
N ALA A 193 -8.19 5.81 12.78
CA ALA A 193 -7.81 6.94 13.63
C ALA A 193 -8.38 8.25 13.08
N THR A 194 -9.30 8.87 13.81
CA THR A 194 -10.04 10.07 13.37
C THR A 194 -10.03 11.23 14.36
N SER A 195 -9.30 11.08 15.46
CA SER A 195 -9.09 12.08 16.50
C SER A 195 -7.60 12.38 16.71
N ALA A 196 -7.30 13.52 17.37
CA ALA A 196 -5.93 13.90 17.70
C ALA A 196 -5.21 12.86 18.57
N SER A 197 -5.91 12.28 19.56
CA SER A 197 -5.35 11.27 20.45
C SER A 197 -5.04 9.95 19.73
N GLU A 198 -5.91 9.53 18.81
CA GLU A 198 -5.66 8.32 18.00
C GLU A 198 -4.52 8.55 17.01
N LEU A 199 -4.41 9.74 16.42
CA LEU A 199 -3.34 10.07 15.49
C LEU A 199 -1.97 10.27 16.17
N HIS A 200 -1.92 10.31 17.50
CA HIS A 200 -0.66 10.23 18.26
C HIS A 200 -0.18 8.79 18.46
N ASP A 201 -0.99 7.78 18.13
CA ASP A 201 -0.52 6.41 17.99
C ASP A 201 0.27 6.27 16.68
N GLY A 202 1.50 5.79 16.77
CA GLY A 202 2.41 5.75 15.61
C GLY A 202 1.94 4.78 14.52
N GLU A 203 1.43 3.61 14.91
CA GLU A 203 0.96 2.58 13.99
C GLU A 203 -0.32 3.05 13.27
N ALA A 204 -1.30 3.56 14.03
CA ALA A 204 -2.54 4.08 13.45
C ALA A 204 -2.31 5.32 12.56
N ASN A 205 -1.30 6.14 12.88
CA ASN A 205 -0.91 7.27 12.04
C ASN A 205 -0.32 6.80 10.70
N LEU A 206 0.52 5.75 10.72
CA LEU A 206 1.13 5.17 9.52
C LEU A 206 0.11 4.45 8.65
N GLU A 207 -0.81 3.70 9.25
CA GLU A 207 -1.95 3.09 8.55
C GLU A 207 -2.76 4.14 7.78
N CYS A 208 -3.08 5.27 8.43
CA CYS A 208 -3.77 6.36 7.77
C CYS A 208 -2.93 7.02 6.67
N ALA A 209 -1.63 7.24 6.91
CA ALA A 209 -0.71 7.80 5.91
C ALA A 209 -0.67 6.92 4.64
N ILE A 210 -0.49 5.61 4.81
CA ILE A 210 -0.44 4.65 3.70
C ILE A 210 -1.76 4.60 2.95
N ARG A 211 -2.89 4.65 3.67
CA ARG A 211 -4.21 4.75 3.04
C ARG A 211 -4.34 6.01 2.18
N ILE A 212 -3.91 7.16 2.66
CA ILE A 212 -3.91 8.42 1.89
C ILE A 212 -3.01 8.27 0.65
N MET A 213 -1.76 7.84 0.83
CA MET A 213 -0.79 7.63 -0.24
C MET A 213 -1.28 6.67 -1.32
N SER A 214 -1.90 5.56 -0.91
CA SER A 214 -2.46 4.57 -1.84
C SER A 214 -3.47 5.20 -2.81
N ARG A 215 -4.25 6.19 -2.35
CA ARG A 215 -5.23 6.87 -3.19
C ARG A 215 -4.56 7.90 -4.09
N THR A 216 -3.65 8.71 -3.57
CA THR A 216 -3.02 9.80 -4.34
C THR A 216 -2.04 9.27 -5.37
N VAL A 217 -1.22 8.28 -5.02
CA VAL A 217 -0.30 7.62 -5.96
C VAL A 217 -1.10 6.88 -7.05
N ALA A 218 -2.16 6.16 -6.69
CA ALA A 218 -3.01 5.50 -7.70
C ALA A 218 -3.73 6.50 -8.61
N ARG A 219 -4.16 7.65 -8.07
CA ARG A 219 -4.80 8.73 -8.84
C ARG A 219 -3.83 9.38 -9.82
N ASP A 220 -2.60 9.63 -9.39
CA ASP A 220 -1.68 10.50 -10.12
C ASP A 220 -0.59 9.77 -10.92
N GLY A 221 -0.34 8.50 -10.59
CA GLY A 221 0.64 7.67 -11.29
C GLY A 221 2.10 8.09 -11.08
N VAL A 222 2.41 8.82 -10.00
CA VAL A 222 3.76 9.27 -9.63
C VAL A 222 3.99 9.07 -8.13
N VAL A 223 5.24 8.88 -7.71
CA VAL A 223 5.62 8.93 -6.30
C VAL A 223 5.47 10.36 -5.80
N ALA A 224 6.10 11.34 -6.46
CA ALA A 224 5.89 12.75 -6.19
C ALA A 224 6.37 13.65 -7.35
N ALA A 225 5.48 14.50 -7.87
CA ALA A 225 5.81 15.50 -8.88
C ALA A 225 4.89 16.71 -8.77
N GLY A 226 5.44 17.88 -8.37
CA GLY A 226 4.63 19.06 -8.10
C GLY A 226 3.71 18.83 -6.89
N ASP A 227 2.40 18.88 -7.09
CA ASP A 227 1.35 18.62 -6.11
C ASP A 227 0.71 17.22 -6.26
N ARG A 228 1.36 16.32 -7.01
CA ARG A 228 0.87 14.97 -7.32
C ARG A 228 1.57 13.86 -6.55
N GLY A 229 0.90 12.73 -6.39
CA GLY A 229 1.37 11.58 -5.63
C GLY A 229 1.35 11.86 -4.13
N ILE A 230 2.43 11.53 -3.43
CA ILE A 230 2.58 11.85 -2.01
C ILE A 230 2.61 13.37 -1.79
N ALA A 231 3.08 14.15 -2.77
CA ALA A 231 3.12 15.61 -2.67
C ALA A 231 1.73 16.29 -2.61
N ALA A 232 0.64 15.54 -2.85
CA ALA A 232 -0.72 16.06 -2.72
C ALA A 232 -1.11 16.38 -1.27
N ASP A 233 -0.53 15.68 -0.29
CA ASP A 233 -0.87 15.82 1.12
C ASP A 233 0.33 16.23 1.99
N TRP A 234 1.57 16.01 1.54
CA TRP A 234 2.78 16.27 2.33
C TRP A 234 3.73 17.30 1.71
N GLY A 235 3.91 18.42 2.42
CA GLY A 235 4.74 19.55 1.98
C GLY A 235 6.22 19.24 1.68
N PRO A 236 6.93 18.38 2.44
CA PRO A 236 8.29 17.97 2.11
C PRO A 236 8.41 17.31 0.73
N MET A 237 7.34 16.69 0.24
CA MET A 237 7.32 16.01 -1.05
C MET A 237 7.04 16.97 -2.22
N SER A 238 6.54 18.18 -1.96
CA SER A 238 6.42 19.28 -2.94
C SER A 238 7.63 20.22 -2.93
N ASN A 239 8.58 20.02 -2.02
CA ASN A 239 9.78 20.85 -1.91
C ASN A 239 10.98 20.11 -2.53
N ASP A 240 11.49 20.59 -3.66
CA ASP A 240 12.57 19.93 -4.42
C ASP A 240 13.78 19.52 -3.55
N LYS A 241 14.16 20.35 -2.57
CA LYS A 241 15.28 20.07 -1.70
C LYS A 241 14.98 18.94 -0.72
N LEU A 242 13.82 18.96 -0.07
CA LEU A 242 13.44 17.93 0.91
C LEU A 242 13.06 16.63 0.20
N GLN A 243 12.30 16.70 -0.88
CA GLN A 243 12.00 15.56 -1.75
C GLN A 243 13.29 14.90 -2.24
N GLY A 244 14.28 15.69 -2.69
CA GLY A 244 15.59 15.18 -3.08
C GLY A 244 16.27 14.40 -1.94
N GLN A 245 16.30 14.93 -0.71
CA GLN A 245 16.90 14.24 0.43
C GLN A 245 16.16 12.97 0.85
N ILE A 246 14.83 12.95 0.71
CA ILE A 246 14.01 11.75 0.96
C ILE A 246 14.35 10.70 -0.09
N ARG A 247 14.28 11.07 -1.37
CA ARG A 247 14.59 10.21 -2.50
C ARG A 247 16.00 9.62 -2.42
N ASP A 248 17.01 10.46 -2.16
CA ASP A 248 18.41 10.02 -2.11
C ASP A 248 18.63 8.98 -0.99
N TRP A 249 17.91 9.10 0.13
CA TRP A 249 17.97 8.10 1.20
C TRP A 249 17.30 6.79 0.79
N VAL A 250 16.10 6.86 0.19
CA VAL A 250 15.35 5.66 -0.26
C VAL A 250 16.08 4.92 -1.38
N GLN A 251 16.69 5.67 -2.31
CA GLN A 251 17.42 5.10 -3.45
C GLN A 251 18.66 4.31 -3.00
N GLY A 252 19.25 4.66 -1.85
CA GLY A 252 20.42 3.98 -1.29
C GLY A 252 20.13 2.64 -0.61
N GLN A 253 18.87 2.18 -0.62
CA GLN A 253 18.42 1.00 0.11
C GLN A 253 18.49 -0.26 -0.76
N SER A 254 18.75 -1.41 -0.14
CA SER A 254 18.93 -2.68 -0.86
C SER A 254 17.70 -3.11 -1.68
N TYR A 255 16.49 -2.73 -1.25
CA TYR A 255 15.25 -2.98 -2.00
C TYR A 255 15.07 -2.10 -3.25
N CYS A 256 15.96 -1.14 -3.50
CA CYS A 256 16.01 -0.37 -4.75
C CYS A 256 17.05 -0.87 -5.74
N GLU A 257 17.82 -1.87 -5.36
CA GLU A 257 18.66 -2.63 -6.27
C GLU A 257 17.85 -3.70 -7.00
N VAL A 258 18.34 -4.11 -8.17
CA VAL A 258 17.75 -5.20 -8.94
C VAL A 258 18.13 -6.51 -8.28
N GLN A 259 17.18 -7.16 -7.61
CA GLN A 259 17.45 -8.40 -6.90
C GLN A 259 17.45 -9.62 -7.84
N THR A 260 18.55 -9.80 -8.58
CA THR A 260 18.75 -10.93 -9.51
C THR A 260 18.83 -12.29 -8.80
N ALA A 261 19.34 -12.32 -7.56
CA ALA A 261 19.47 -13.55 -6.77
C ALA A 261 18.11 -14.12 -6.30
N VAL A 262 17.14 -13.25 -6.00
CA VAL A 262 15.79 -13.68 -5.60
C VAL A 262 15.05 -14.33 -6.78
N MET A 263 15.32 -13.88 -8.01
CA MET A 263 14.78 -14.52 -9.21
C MET A 263 15.37 -15.91 -9.49
N ALA A 264 16.59 -16.19 -9.00
CA ALA A 264 17.30 -17.45 -9.25
C ALA A 264 16.95 -18.57 -8.26
N SER A 265 16.36 -18.26 -7.09
CA SER A 265 16.21 -19.21 -5.97
C SER A 265 14.74 -19.54 -5.67
N LEU A 266 14.01 -20.05 -6.68
CA LEU A 266 12.63 -20.55 -6.49
C LEU A 266 12.55 -22.06 -6.25
N ILE A 267 13.68 -22.78 -6.27
CA ILE A 267 13.71 -24.22 -6.04
C ILE A 267 14.60 -24.50 -4.82
N PRO A 268 14.03 -24.92 -3.68
CA PRO A 268 14.81 -25.45 -2.57
C PRO A 268 15.69 -26.59 -3.08
N PRO A 269 16.99 -26.65 -2.70
CA PRO A 269 17.83 -27.77 -3.10
C PRO A 269 17.17 -29.08 -2.65
N VAL A 270 17.21 -30.09 -3.53
CA VAL A 270 16.64 -31.41 -3.24
C VAL A 270 17.19 -31.88 -1.90
N ARG A 271 16.29 -32.20 -0.96
CA ARG A 271 16.66 -32.74 0.34
C ARG A 271 17.55 -33.97 0.09
N PRO A 272 18.77 -34.04 0.64
CA PRO A 272 19.60 -35.22 0.49
C PRO A 272 18.82 -36.43 0.95
N THR A 273 18.61 -37.41 0.07
CA THR A 273 18.16 -38.74 0.49
C THR A 273 19.29 -39.31 1.31
N ALA A 274 19.04 -39.62 2.59
CA ALA A 274 20.01 -40.33 3.40
C ALA A 274 20.46 -41.58 2.63
N PRO A 275 21.77 -41.89 2.54
CA PRO A 275 22.17 -43.18 2.02
C PRO A 275 21.60 -44.26 2.91
N ASP A 276 21.04 -45.30 2.29
CA ASP A 276 20.51 -46.49 2.95
C ASP A 276 21.59 -47.04 3.90
N ALA A 277 21.41 -46.78 5.19
CA ALA A 277 22.21 -47.39 6.25
C ALA A 277 21.75 -48.84 6.43
N PHE A 278 21.98 -49.69 5.43
CA PHE A 278 21.65 -51.11 5.51
C PHE A 278 22.55 -52.00 4.66
N GLU A 279 23.87 -51.76 4.63
CA GLU A 279 24.78 -52.81 4.15
C GLU A 279 26.23 -52.67 4.65
N VAL A 280 26.48 -52.78 5.95
CA VAL A 280 27.76 -53.29 6.45
C VAL A 280 27.56 -53.95 7.82
N ALA A 281 27.22 -55.23 7.85
CA ALA A 281 27.59 -56.16 8.93
C ALA A 281 27.08 -57.57 8.61
N LEU A 282 27.60 -58.18 7.55
CA LEU A 282 27.64 -59.63 7.37
C LEU A 282 28.66 -59.87 6.27
N LEU A 283 29.94 -59.87 6.64
CA LEU A 283 31.01 -60.72 6.11
C LEU A 283 32.29 -60.40 6.92
N ASP A 284 32.87 -61.49 7.43
CA ASP A 284 34.08 -61.68 8.24
C ASP A 284 34.03 -61.37 9.75
#